data_AF-A0A840P8Z5-F1
#
_entry.id   AF-A0A840P8Z5-F1
#
_cell.length_a   1.000
_cell.length_b   1.000
_cell.length_c   1.000
_cell.angle_alpha   90.00
_cell.angle_beta   90.00
_cell.angle_gamma   90.00
#
_symmetry.space_group_name_H-M   'P 1'
#
loop_
_entity.id
_entity.type
_entity.pdbx_description
1 polymer ?
#
loop_
_entity_poly.entity_id
_entity_poly.type
_entity_poly.pdbx_seq_one_letter_code
_entity_poly.pdbx_strand_id
1 'polypeptide(L)'
;MSAILIGRTSHDEQVRRLLTENAPAAEIVSVYATVPAEPAAALGLPGRLEKLVRTAAEYPVDPGTVADVRDLAEQAAGHLGRGVALFAARRTGLAEWVLLPEPAPDWAVAGTRPALRPLLAILERHPSCCVAVVDSARARICLLEDGRVREVAAVVDEALRKRNYGGWYGLAERRARARAEGLRARHYQHVAAELEHVMGDTVGALVIGGHGHDIPGVAEALPRALRGRLAGTFTAEPGTLTPAGVVEPARRVLARWVTERLERLTADVLGEAAAGDRALTGLDACVAAAGAKAAALLLVSDTDRAPGTQCRGCGALEAGGRIACSRCGEKTRPVPDILDEAVAAVTAAGGEVAVVPARLLGGAAMAARLRAPAPQIVR
;
A
#
# COMPACT_ATOMS: atom_id res chain seq x y z
N MET A 1 -10.95 7.38 -8.81
CA MET A 1 -10.33 7.21 -7.48
C MET A 1 -9.62 5.88 -7.53
N SER A 2 -8.30 5.89 -7.74
CA SER A 2 -7.51 4.70 -8.02
C SER A 2 -7.18 3.92 -6.75
N ALA A 3 -7.64 2.68 -6.66
CA ALA A 3 -7.37 1.72 -5.60
C ALA A 3 -6.27 0.70 -5.96
N ILE A 4 -5.40 1.02 -6.92
CA ILE A 4 -3.96 0.81 -6.69
C ILE A 4 -3.46 2.13 -6.11
N LEU A 5 -3.67 2.33 -4.82
CA LEU A 5 -3.09 3.46 -4.09
C LEU A 5 -1.74 3.03 -3.50
N ILE A 6 -0.96 2.27 -4.29
CA ILE A 6 0.49 2.43 -4.25
C ILE A 6 0.71 3.82 -4.84
N GLY A 7 0.62 4.86 -4.01
CA GLY A 7 1.19 6.15 -4.40
C GLY A 7 2.62 5.85 -4.84
N ARG A 8 2.98 6.16 -6.10
CA ARG A 8 4.22 5.73 -6.76
C ARG A 8 5.39 5.68 -5.77
N THR A 9 5.61 4.52 -5.16
CA THR A 9 6.72 4.31 -4.21
C THR A 9 7.94 3.91 -5.01
N SER A 10 9.10 3.89 -4.37
CA SER A 10 10.32 3.27 -4.90
C SER A 10 10.10 1.84 -5.43
N HIS A 11 9.08 1.14 -4.91
CA HIS A 11 8.78 -0.26 -5.20
C HIS A 11 7.78 -0.48 -6.36
N ASP A 12 7.12 0.55 -6.89
CA ASP A 12 6.02 0.38 -7.87
C ASP A 12 6.48 -0.30 -9.17
N GLU A 13 7.68 0.05 -9.67
CA GLU A 13 8.27 -0.59 -10.84
C GLU A 13 8.64 -2.06 -10.58
N GLN A 14 9.25 -2.35 -9.43
CA GLN A 14 9.61 -3.71 -9.03
C GLN A 14 8.36 -4.60 -8.86
N VAL A 15 7.33 -4.10 -8.17
CA VAL A 15 6.06 -4.82 -7.98
C VAL A 15 5.40 -5.12 -9.32
N ARG A 16 5.38 -4.15 -10.25
CA ARG A 16 4.86 -4.37 -11.61
C ARG A 16 5.64 -5.44 -12.37
N ARG A 17 6.97 -5.44 -12.27
CA ARG A 17 7.80 -6.47 -12.88
C ARG A 17 7.46 -7.86 -12.30
N LEU A 18 7.43 -7.98 -10.98
CA LEU A 18 7.09 -9.24 -10.30
C LEU A 18 5.69 -9.76 -10.66
N LEU A 19 4.71 -8.88 -10.90
CA LEU A 19 3.36 -9.28 -11.33
C LEU A 19 3.33 -9.95 -12.71
N THR A 20 4.31 -9.65 -13.57
CA THR A 20 4.41 -10.25 -14.91
C THR A 20 5.09 -11.62 -14.91
N GLU A 21 5.89 -11.89 -13.87
CA GLU A 21 6.63 -13.14 -13.73
C GLU A 21 5.69 -14.34 -13.60
N ASN A 22 6.01 -15.40 -14.34
CA ASN A 22 5.32 -16.67 -14.24
C ASN A 22 6.19 -17.84 -14.66
N ALA A 23 5.88 -19.01 -14.12
CA ALA A 23 6.51 -20.28 -14.43
C ALA A 23 5.45 -21.31 -14.89
N PRO A 24 5.80 -22.25 -15.79
CA PRO A 24 4.98 -23.41 -16.14
C PRO A 24 4.57 -24.29 -14.96
N ALA A 25 5.40 -24.36 -13.91
CA ALA A 25 5.19 -25.16 -12.70
C ALA A 25 5.53 -24.34 -11.44
N ALA A 26 5.26 -24.92 -10.27
CA ALA A 26 5.48 -24.29 -8.97
C ALA A 26 6.97 -24.20 -8.61
N GLU A 27 7.70 -23.33 -9.29
CA GLU A 27 9.17 -23.21 -9.21
C GLU A 27 9.64 -21.82 -8.75
N ILE A 28 8.73 -20.84 -8.68
CA ILE A 28 9.03 -19.51 -8.16
C ILE A 28 8.93 -19.54 -6.65
N VAL A 29 10.05 -19.30 -5.98
CA VAL A 29 10.14 -19.23 -4.53
C VAL A 29 9.96 -17.79 -4.09
N SER A 30 9.04 -17.58 -3.16
CA SER A 30 8.86 -16.30 -2.46
C SER A 30 9.18 -16.49 -0.99
N VAL A 31 10.03 -15.61 -0.45
CA VAL A 31 10.46 -15.65 0.95
C VAL A 31 10.24 -14.29 1.58
N TYR A 32 9.63 -14.27 2.76
CA TYR A 32 9.47 -13.10 3.60
C TYR A 32 10.19 -13.38 4.91
N ALA A 33 10.94 -12.41 5.40
CA ALA A 33 11.68 -12.53 6.65
C ALA A 33 12.09 -11.17 7.19
N THR A 34 12.50 -11.14 8.46
CA THR A 34 13.13 -9.96 9.06
C THR A 34 14.65 -10.16 9.14
N VAL A 35 15.42 -9.17 8.67
CA VAL A 35 16.86 -9.11 8.91
C VAL A 35 17.09 -8.80 10.40
N PRO A 36 17.87 -9.61 11.13
CA PRO A 36 18.18 -9.32 12.53
C PRO A 36 18.75 -7.91 12.73
N ALA A 37 18.40 -7.26 13.83
CA ALA A 37 18.94 -5.93 14.16
C ALA A 37 20.43 -6.00 14.56
N GLU A 38 20.88 -7.14 15.07
CA GLU A 38 22.26 -7.37 15.45
C GLU A 38 23.10 -7.81 14.24
N PRO A 39 24.21 -7.12 13.90
CA PRO A 39 25.04 -7.46 12.74
C PRO A 39 25.54 -8.92 12.73
N ALA A 40 25.94 -9.44 13.90
CA ALA A 40 26.43 -10.81 14.02
C ALA A 40 25.33 -11.86 13.69
N ALA A 41 24.08 -11.60 14.10
CA ALA A 41 22.95 -12.45 13.78
C ALA A 41 22.56 -12.34 12.29
N ALA A 42 22.73 -11.16 11.68
CA ALA A 42 22.43 -10.95 10.27
C ALA A 42 23.33 -11.76 9.32
N LEU A 43 24.57 -12.10 9.72
CA LEU A 43 25.45 -13.01 8.97
C LEU A 43 24.85 -14.41 8.80
N GLY A 44 23.97 -14.84 9.71
CA GLY A 44 23.26 -16.12 9.64
C GLY A 44 22.00 -16.09 8.78
N LEU A 45 21.60 -14.92 8.25
CA LEU A 45 20.39 -14.77 7.44
C LEU A 45 20.36 -15.71 6.22
N PRO A 46 21.42 -15.84 5.41
CA PRO A 46 21.37 -16.66 4.20
C PRO A 46 21.11 -18.14 4.50
N GLY A 47 21.82 -18.71 5.48
CA GLY A 47 21.61 -20.09 5.91
C GLY A 47 20.23 -20.34 6.54
N ARG A 48 19.70 -19.35 7.28
CA ARG A 48 18.35 -19.41 7.83
C ARG A 48 17.28 -19.43 6.73
N LEU A 49 17.40 -18.57 5.71
CA LEU A 49 16.44 -18.51 4.61
C LEU A 49 16.54 -19.73 3.69
N GLU A 50 17.75 -20.24 3.42
CA GLU A 50 17.93 -21.53 2.73
C GLU A 50 17.17 -22.65 3.47
N LYS A 51 17.37 -22.76 4.79
CA LYS A 51 16.68 -23.77 5.60
C LYS A 51 15.16 -23.58 5.53
N LEU A 52 14.68 -22.35 5.65
CA LEU A 52 13.26 -22.01 5.57
C LEU A 52 12.65 -22.49 4.25
N VAL A 53 13.28 -22.19 3.11
CA VAL A 53 12.82 -22.64 1.79
C VAL A 53 12.76 -24.16 1.71
N ARG A 54 13.83 -24.85 2.14
CA ARG A 54 13.86 -26.33 2.12
C ARG A 54 12.78 -26.96 2.99
N THR A 55 12.39 -26.32 4.08
CA THR A 55 11.35 -26.83 5.00
C THR A 55 9.92 -26.46 4.60
N ALA A 56 9.72 -25.30 3.98
CA ALA A 56 8.39 -24.77 3.67
C ALA A 56 7.90 -25.17 2.28
N ALA A 57 8.81 -25.62 1.40
CA ALA A 57 8.45 -25.96 0.04
C ALA A 57 7.58 -27.23 0.00
N GLU A 58 6.31 -27.05 -0.32
CA GLU A 58 5.36 -28.13 -0.64
C GLU A 58 5.75 -28.87 -1.93
N TYR A 59 6.57 -28.23 -2.78
CA TYR A 59 7.03 -28.73 -4.07
C TYR A 59 8.56 -28.78 -4.11
N PRO A 60 9.17 -29.71 -4.86
CA PRO A 60 10.62 -29.72 -5.06
C PRO A 60 11.10 -28.39 -5.66
N VAL A 61 12.02 -27.74 -4.95
CA VAL A 61 12.67 -26.51 -5.42
C VAL A 61 14.02 -26.87 -6.03
N ASP A 62 14.32 -26.30 -7.19
CA ASP A 62 15.62 -26.43 -7.83
C ASP A 62 16.76 -25.98 -6.89
N PRO A 63 17.83 -26.77 -6.70
CA PRO A 63 18.96 -26.37 -5.85
C PRO A 63 19.60 -25.04 -6.27
N GLY A 64 19.58 -24.71 -7.57
CA GLY A 64 20.03 -23.41 -8.07
C GLY A 64 19.15 -22.27 -7.57
N THR A 65 17.82 -22.43 -7.58
CA THR A 65 16.90 -21.44 -6.98
C THR A 65 17.16 -21.25 -5.48
N VAL A 66 17.47 -22.32 -4.74
CA VAL A 66 17.83 -22.21 -3.31
C VAL A 66 19.13 -21.42 -3.13
N ALA A 67 20.13 -21.62 -3.99
CA ALA A 67 21.35 -20.83 -3.99
C ALA A 67 21.07 -19.36 -4.32
N ASP A 68 20.21 -19.09 -5.31
CA ASP A 68 19.82 -17.72 -5.67
C ASP A 68 19.14 -17.00 -4.49
N VAL A 69 18.29 -17.69 -3.71
CA VAL A 69 17.72 -17.14 -2.44
C VAL A 69 18.81 -16.78 -1.44
N ARG A 70 19.82 -17.64 -1.30
CA ARG A 70 20.95 -17.40 -0.38
C ARG A 70 21.72 -16.13 -0.79
N ASP A 71 22.02 -15.99 -2.07
CA ASP A 71 22.76 -14.84 -2.60
C ASP A 71 21.96 -13.54 -2.46
N LEU A 72 20.64 -13.58 -2.67
CA LEU A 72 19.76 -12.43 -2.41
C LEU A 72 19.71 -12.08 -0.91
N ALA A 73 19.73 -13.07 -0.02
CA ALA A 73 19.77 -12.87 1.42
C ALA A 73 21.07 -12.20 1.87
N GLU A 74 22.21 -12.54 1.26
CA GLU A 74 23.50 -11.90 1.50
C GLU A 74 23.45 -10.42 1.11
N GLN A 75 22.88 -10.09 -0.05
CA GLN A 75 22.68 -8.70 -0.49
C GLN A 75 21.79 -7.91 0.50
N ALA A 76 20.76 -8.55 1.02
CA ALA A 76 19.80 -7.94 1.94
C ALA A 76 20.32 -7.80 3.39
N ALA A 77 21.36 -8.54 3.78
CA ALA A 77 21.81 -8.65 5.18
C ALA A 77 22.26 -7.30 5.80
N GLY A 78 22.62 -6.31 4.98
CA GLY A 78 22.96 -4.96 5.46
C GLY A 78 21.77 -4.15 6.00
N HIS A 79 20.53 -4.60 5.76
CA HIS A 79 19.31 -3.88 6.15
C HIS A 79 18.80 -4.29 7.54
N LEU A 80 19.65 -4.13 8.55
CA LEU A 80 19.39 -4.57 9.92
C LEU A 80 18.03 -4.08 10.48
N GLY A 81 17.28 -5.00 11.09
CA GLY A 81 15.99 -4.74 11.72
C GLY A 81 14.83 -4.51 10.75
N ARG A 82 15.04 -4.64 9.43
CA ARG A 82 14.03 -4.43 8.39
C ARG A 82 13.47 -5.76 7.90
N GLY A 83 12.21 -5.77 7.49
CA GLY A 83 11.66 -6.87 6.71
C GLY A 83 12.20 -6.86 5.28
N VAL A 84 12.29 -8.04 4.68
CA VAL A 84 12.68 -8.24 3.28
C VAL A 84 11.78 -9.29 2.64
N ALA A 85 11.47 -9.10 1.36
CA ALA A 85 10.81 -10.08 0.51
C ALA A 85 11.77 -10.47 -0.62
N LEU A 86 11.99 -11.77 -0.83
CA LEU A 86 12.92 -12.31 -1.81
C LEU A 86 12.13 -13.19 -2.79
N PHE A 87 12.42 -13.05 -4.07
CA PHE A 87 11.77 -13.80 -5.15
C PHE A 87 12.84 -14.39 -6.04
N ALA A 88 12.84 -15.72 -6.18
CA ALA A 88 13.86 -16.44 -6.93
C ALA A 88 13.25 -17.56 -7.77
N ALA A 89 13.73 -17.72 -9.00
CA ALA A 89 13.44 -18.87 -9.84
C ALA A 89 14.53 -19.02 -10.92
N ARG A 90 15.35 -20.05 -10.78
CA ARG A 90 16.51 -20.29 -11.65
C ARG A 90 16.13 -20.40 -13.13
N ARG A 91 15.01 -21.08 -13.44
CA ARG A 91 14.58 -21.32 -14.83
C ARG A 91 14.07 -20.07 -15.54
N THR A 92 13.46 -19.12 -14.83
CA THR A 92 13.04 -17.84 -15.42
C THR A 92 14.11 -16.76 -15.29
N GLY A 93 15.18 -17.02 -14.53
CA GLY A 93 16.22 -16.03 -14.22
C GLY A 93 15.75 -14.96 -13.23
N LEU A 94 14.65 -15.19 -12.52
CA LEU A 94 14.15 -14.29 -11.50
C LEU A 94 15.07 -14.35 -10.27
N ALA A 95 15.62 -13.20 -9.87
CA ALA A 95 16.40 -13.04 -8.66
C ALA A 95 16.26 -11.59 -8.17
N GLU A 96 15.25 -11.33 -7.35
CA GLU A 96 14.93 -9.99 -6.87
C GLU A 96 14.62 -9.98 -5.38
N TRP A 97 14.93 -8.87 -4.72
CA TRP A 97 14.50 -8.64 -3.34
C TRP A 97 13.96 -7.22 -3.17
N VAL A 98 13.06 -7.08 -2.20
CA VAL A 98 12.34 -5.85 -1.87
C VAL A 98 12.50 -5.56 -0.39
N LEU A 99 12.83 -4.31 -0.05
CA LEU A 99 12.92 -3.85 1.33
C LEU A 99 11.54 -3.50 1.87
N LEU A 100 11.16 -4.05 3.02
CA LEU A 100 9.85 -3.82 3.61
C LEU A 100 9.89 -2.64 4.62
N PRO A 101 8.81 -1.84 4.72
CA PRO A 101 8.70 -0.74 5.68
C PRO A 101 8.57 -1.22 7.13
N GLU A 102 8.22 -2.49 7.34
CA GLU A 102 8.06 -3.13 8.65
C GLU A 102 8.71 -4.53 8.67
N PRO A 103 8.99 -5.09 9.87
CA PRO A 103 9.38 -6.49 10.01
C PRO A 103 8.35 -7.44 9.41
N ALA A 104 8.83 -8.53 8.80
CA ALA A 104 7.99 -9.59 8.24
C ALA A 104 8.23 -10.93 8.95
N PRO A 105 7.19 -11.78 9.08
CA PRO A 105 7.37 -13.12 9.61
C PRO A 105 8.22 -13.98 8.66
N ASP A 106 8.94 -14.95 9.21
CA ASP A 106 9.63 -15.97 8.42
C ASP A 106 8.59 -16.85 7.72
N TRP A 107 8.43 -16.66 6.42
CA TRP A 107 7.48 -17.39 5.59
C TRP A 107 8.07 -17.63 4.21
N ALA A 108 7.89 -18.84 3.67
CA ALA A 108 8.32 -19.16 2.32
C ALA A 108 7.28 -20.04 1.62
N VAL A 109 7.16 -19.86 0.31
CA VAL A 109 6.23 -20.63 -0.53
C VAL A 109 6.79 -20.79 -1.94
N ALA A 110 6.50 -21.93 -2.57
CA ALA A 110 6.77 -22.16 -3.99
C ALA A 110 5.46 -22.08 -4.80
N GLY A 111 5.49 -21.36 -5.92
CA GLY A 111 4.32 -21.09 -6.74
C GLY A 111 4.66 -20.96 -8.22
N THR A 112 3.62 -20.90 -9.05
CA THR A 112 3.76 -20.57 -10.48
C THR A 112 4.03 -19.08 -10.70
N ARG A 113 3.87 -18.26 -9.67
CA ARG A 113 4.08 -16.81 -9.65
C ARG A 113 4.73 -16.39 -8.32
N PRO A 114 5.36 -15.22 -8.25
CA PRO A 114 5.70 -14.60 -6.99
C PRO A 114 4.46 -14.44 -6.10
N ALA A 115 4.58 -14.78 -4.81
CA ALA A 115 3.52 -14.63 -3.84
C ALA A 115 3.47 -13.18 -3.38
N LEU A 116 2.66 -12.35 -4.04
CA LEU A 116 2.70 -10.89 -3.88
C LEU A 116 1.68 -10.34 -2.90
N ARG A 117 0.65 -11.10 -2.51
CA ARG A 117 -0.36 -10.61 -1.56
C ARG A 117 0.24 -10.10 -0.24
N PRO A 118 1.21 -10.78 0.40
CA PRO A 118 1.83 -10.25 1.62
C PRO A 118 2.60 -8.94 1.39
N LEU A 119 3.35 -8.84 0.28
CA LEU A 119 4.02 -7.59 -0.10
C LEU A 119 3.01 -6.45 -0.32
N LEU A 120 1.96 -6.70 -1.10
CA LEU A 120 0.90 -5.72 -1.36
C LEU A 120 0.20 -5.28 -0.08
N ALA A 121 -0.13 -6.21 0.82
CA ALA A 121 -0.74 -5.91 2.12
C ALA A 121 0.16 -5.01 2.99
N ILE A 122 1.46 -5.27 3.00
CA ILE A 122 2.44 -4.45 3.72
C ILE A 122 2.51 -3.05 3.10
N LEU A 123 2.63 -2.94 1.77
CA LEU A 123 2.70 -1.65 1.09
C LEU A 123 1.42 -0.83 1.26
N GLU A 124 0.25 -1.47 1.26
CA GLU A 124 -1.04 -0.82 1.49
C GLU A 124 -1.19 -0.27 2.91
N ARG A 125 -0.54 -0.89 3.90
CA ARG A 125 -0.46 -0.37 5.28
C ARG A 125 0.47 0.82 5.46
N HIS A 126 1.42 1.00 4.54
CA HIS A 126 2.46 2.03 4.62
C HIS A 126 2.46 2.93 3.38
N PRO A 127 1.35 3.65 3.11
CA PRO A 127 1.31 4.58 1.99
C PRO A 127 2.32 5.71 2.20
N SER A 128 2.87 6.22 1.09
CA SER A 128 3.64 7.46 1.10
C SER A 128 2.80 8.60 1.69
N CYS A 129 3.40 9.38 2.59
CA CYS A 129 2.69 10.42 3.31
C CYS A 129 3.47 11.73 3.33
N CYS A 130 2.78 12.81 3.00
CA CYS A 130 3.27 14.17 3.24
C CYS A 130 2.78 14.62 4.61
N VAL A 131 3.70 15.08 5.45
CA VAL A 131 3.39 15.62 6.77
C VAL A 131 3.76 17.10 6.80
N ALA A 132 2.76 17.94 7.03
CA ALA A 132 2.92 19.39 7.17
C ALA A 132 2.79 19.77 8.64
N VAL A 133 3.81 20.36 9.24
CA VAL A 133 3.73 20.90 10.61
C VAL A 133 3.67 22.41 10.52
N VAL A 134 2.54 22.98 10.92
CA VAL A 134 2.17 24.38 10.66
C VAL A 134 1.94 25.17 11.94
N ASP A 135 2.29 26.45 11.90
CA ASP A 135 1.82 27.48 12.84
C ASP A 135 1.29 28.70 12.05
N SER A 136 1.03 29.80 12.75
CA SER A 136 0.47 31.01 12.14
C SER A 136 1.35 31.72 11.09
N ALA A 137 2.62 31.33 10.93
CA ALA A 137 3.55 31.95 9.99
C ALA A 137 4.69 31.04 9.49
N ARG A 138 4.78 29.80 9.97
CA ARG A 138 5.80 28.83 9.58
C ARG A 138 5.16 27.49 9.28
N ALA A 139 5.70 26.80 8.27
CA ALA A 139 5.42 25.41 8.03
C ALA A 139 6.68 24.62 7.71
N ARG A 140 6.74 23.36 8.12
CA ARG A 140 7.76 22.39 7.71
C ARG A 140 7.05 21.21 7.06
N ILE A 141 7.53 20.83 5.89
CA ILE A 141 6.93 19.79 5.06
C ILE A 141 7.92 18.63 4.96
N CYS A 142 7.48 17.46 5.41
CA CYS A 142 8.25 16.23 5.42
C CYS A 142 7.56 15.16 4.56
N LEU A 143 8.34 14.37 3.84
CA LEU A 143 7.86 13.14 3.22
C LEU A 143 8.25 11.94 4.11
N LEU A 144 7.27 11.08 4.37
CA LEU A 144 7.42 9.79 5.04
C LEU A 144 7.21 8.68 4.01
N GLU A 145 8.27 7.98 3.66
CA GLU A 145 8.31 6.93 2.64
C GLU A 145 9.26 5.81 3.08
N ASP A 146 8.88 4.54 2.88
CA ASP A 146 9.71 3.36 3.22
C ASP A 146 10.28 3.36 4.64
N GLY A 147 9.53 3.94 5.58
CA GLY A 147 9.91 4.10 6.98
C GLY A 147 10.96 5.18 7.25
N ARG A 148 11.31 6.01 6.26
CA ARG A 148 12.24 7.14 6.38
C ARG A 148 11.49 8.46 6.29
N VAL A 149 11.96 9.45 7.04
CA VAL A 149 11.46 10.83 6.98
C VAL A 149 12.50 11.74 6.36
N ARG A 150 12.06 12.60 5.45
CA ARG A 150 12.90 13.62 4.83
C ARG A 150 12.14 14.94 4.80
N GLU A 151 12.73 15.99 5.34
CA GLU A 151 12.20 17.34 5.15
C GLU A 151 12.47 17.77 3.71
N VAL A 152 11.44 18.26 3.03
CA VAL A 152 11.49 18.59 1.59
C VAL A 152 11.23 20.06 1.31
N ALA A 153 10.52 20.75 2.20
CA ALA A 153 10.27 22.17 2.09
C ALA A 153 10.01 22.79 3.47
N ALA A 154 10.25 24.10 3.55
CA ALA A 154 9.88 24.92 4.69
C ALA A 154 9.31 26.25 4.17
N VAL A 155 8.23 26.69 4.78
CA VAL A 155 7.56 27.97 4.48
C VAL A 155 7.71 28.88 5.67
N VAL A 156 8.13 30.13 5.43
CA VAL A 156 8.24 31.16 6.48
C VAL A 156 7.70 32.46 5.92
N ASP A 157 6.61 32.94 6.50
CA ASP A 157 5.94 34.18 6.10
C ASP A 157 5.97 35.22 7.25
N GLU A 158 5.53 36.44 6.94
CA GLU A 158 5.49 37.53 7.90
C GLU A 158 4.45 37.28 9.01
N ALA A 159 4.90 37.32 10.27
CA ALA A 159 4.03 37.31 11.44
C ALA A 159 4.04 38.68 12.13
N LEU A 160 2.86 39.16 12.54
CA LEU A 160 2.81 40.30 13.48
C LEU A 160 3.37 39.86 14.83
N ARG A 161 4.50 40.42 15.26
CA ARG A 161 4.97 40.29 16.65
C ARG A 161 3.91 40.87 17.59
N LYS A 162 3.56 40.13 18.65
CA LYS A 162 2.77 40.68 19.77
C LYS A 162 3.54 41.87 20.36
N ARG A 163 3.20 43.09 19.95
CA ARG A 163 3.55 44.30 20.71
C ARG A 163 2.55 44.37 21.86
N ASN A 164 3.06 44.39 23.08
CA ASN A 164 2.29 44.70 24.29
C ASN A 164 1.77 46.14 24.15
N TYR A 165 0.65 46.33 23.45
CA TYR A 165 -0.06 47.59 23.44
C TYR A 165 -0.89 47.68 24.71
N GLY A 166 -0.23 48.10 25.80
CA GLY A 166 -0.92 48.74 26.91
C GLY A 166 -1.26 50.17 26.49
N GLY A 167 -2.54 50.47 26.30
CA GLY A 167 -3.03 51.84 26.14
C GLY A 167 -3.96 52.06 24.95
N TRP A 168 -5.21 52.43 25.28
CA TRP A 168 -6.28 53.09 24.50
C TRP A 168 -6.55 52.60 23.06
N TYR A 169 -7.82 52.19 22.81
CA TYR A 169 -8.57 52.09 21.54
C TYR A 169 -8.78 50.67 20.96
N GLY A 170 -10.01 50.15 21.15
CA GLY A 170 -10.53 48.94 20.46
C GLY A 170 -10.61 49.05 18.93
N LEU A 171 -10.42 50.22 18.31
CA LEU A 171 -10.28 50.36 16.85
C LEU A 171 -8.89 49.97 16.34
N ALA A 172 -7.83 50.28 17.09
CA ALA A 172 -6.46 49.89 16.74
C ALA A 172 -6.27 48.38 16.92
N GLU A 173 -6.85 47.82 17.98
CA GLU A 173 -6.88 46.38 18.23
C GLU A 173 -7.62 45.61 17.11
N ARG A 174 -8.79 46.10 16.67
CA ARG A 174 -9.53 45.50 15.55
C ARG A 174 -8.73 45.51 14.25
N ARG A 175 -8.06 46.61 13.90
CA ARG A 175 -7.22 46.69 12.69
C ARG A 175 -6.01 45.77 12.77
N ALA A 176 -5.35 45.69 13.92
CA ALA A 176 -4.22 44.80 14.14
C ALA A 176 -4.64 43.32 14.02
N ARG A 177 -5.79 42.95 14.61
CA ARG A 177 -6.37 41.61 14.53
C ARG A 177 -6.74 41.23 13.10
N ALA A 178 -7.45 42.10 12.38
CA ALA A 178 -7.80 41.86 10.97
C ALA A 178 -6.55 41.70 10.08
N ARG A 179 -5.50 42.49 10.32
CA ARG A 179 -4.22 42.32 9.62
C ARG A 179 -3.54 40.99 9.96
N ALA A 180 -3.56 40.57 11.22
CA ALA A 180 -3.00 39.28 11.65
C ALA A 180 -3.75 38.10 11.01
N GLU A 181 -5.08 38.16 10.98
CA GLU A 181 -5.92 37.17 10.31
C GLU A 181 -5.64 37.12 8.80
N GLY A 182 -5.49 38.28 8.15
CA GLY A 182 -5.12 38.35 6.72
C GLY A 182 -3.74 37.77 6.41
N LEU A 183 -2.75 37.99 7.27
CA LEU A 183 -1.42 37.38 7.12
C LEU A 183 -1.47 35.85 7.29
N ARG A 184 -2.22 35.36 8.28
CA ARG A 184 -2.44 33.92 8.49
C ARG A 184 -3.12 33.26 7.29
N ALA A 185 -4.18 33.86 6.77
CA ALA A 185 -4.89 33.33 5.61
C ALA A 185 -3.97 33.21 4.39
N ARG A 186 -3.12 34.22 4.14
CA ARG A 186 -2.12 34.17 3.06
C ARG A 186 -1.08 33.08 3.31
N HIS A 187 -0.60 32.95 4.54
CA HIS A 187 0.32 31.87 4.92
C HIS A 187 -0.29 30.49 4.66
N TYR A 188 -1.54 30.26 5.08
CA TYR A 188 -2.22 28.98 4.85
C TYR A 188 -2.43 28.68 3.36
N GLN A 189 -2.70 29.68 2.54
CA GLN A 189 -2.77 29.53 1.08
C GLN A 189 -1.40 29.17 0.48
N HIS A 190 -0.33 29.80 0.94
CA HIS A 190 1.04 29.50 0.52
C HIS A 190 1.42 28.06 0.89
N VAL A 191 1.13 27.64 2.12
CA VAL A 191 1.34 26.25 2.57
C VAL A 191 0.52 25.26 1.74
N ALA A 192 -0.74 25.57 1.44
CA ALA A 192 -1.58 24.70 0.62
C ALA A 192 -1.03 24.53 -0.81
N ALA A 193 -0.51 25.60 -1.42
CA ALA A 193 0.13 25.56 -2.72
C ALA A 193 1.43 24.73 -2.71
N GLU A 194 2.26 24.88 -1.67
CA GLU A 194 3.47 24.07 -1.50
C GLU A 194 3.14 22.59 -1.27
N LEU A 195 2.07 22.28 -0.52
CA LEU A 195 1.60 20.90 -0.35
C LEU A 195 1.12 20.31 -1.67
N GLU A 196 0.42 21.07 -2.50
CA GLU A 196 0.00 20.62 -3.84
C GLU A 196 1.21 20.32 -4.73
N HIS A 197 2.22 21.19 -4.71
CA HIS A 197 3.46 20.98 -5.46
C HIS A 197 4.23 19.74 -4.98
N VAL A 198 4.44 19.61 -3.67
CA VAL A 198 5.20 18.49 -3.07
C VAL A 198 4.47 17.16 -3.24
N MET A 199 3.16 17.13 -3.04
CA MET A 199 2.41 15.87 -3.06
C MET A 199 2.22 15.32 -4.47
N GLY A 200 2.06 16.20 -5.47
CA GLY A 200 1.75 15.82 -6.85
C GLY A 200 0.70 14.70 -6.93
N ASP A 201 0.91 13.74 -7.83
CA ASP A 201 0.08 12.53 -7.94
C ASP A 201 0.67 11.31 -7.21
N THR A 202 1.86 11.43 -6.63
CA THR A 202 2.62 10.28 -6.11
C THR A 202 2.41 10.02 -4.63
N VAL A 203 2.05 11.03 -3.83
CA VAL A 203 1.97 10.89 -2.36
C VAL A 203 0.56 10.50 -1.88
N GLY A 204 0.36 9.29 -1.38
CA GLY A 204 -0.99 8.78 -1.11
C GLY A 204 -1.80 9.53 -0.04
N ALA A 205 -1.14 10.15 0.94
CA ALA A 205 -1.80 10.74 2.12
C ALA A 205 -1.17 12.06 2.58
N LEU A 206 -1.97 12.89 3.26
CA LEU A 206 -1.57 14.13 3.91
C LEU A 206 -1.89 14.06 5.41
N VAL A 207 -0.93 14.41 6.26
CA VAL A 207 -1.14 14.61 7.70
C VAL A 207 -0.75 16.03 8.07
N ILE A 208 -1.61 16.74 8.82
CA ILE A 208 -1.32 18.11 9.29
C ILE A 208 -1.08 18.11 10.80
N GLY A 209 0.14 18.46 11.19
CA GLY A 209 0.52 18.79 12.56
C GLY A 209 0.40 20.28 12.82
N GLY A 210 -0.07 20.71 13.99
CA GLY A 210 -0.12 22.14 14.31
C GLY A 210 -0.88 22.43 15.59
N HIS A 211 -1.09 23.70 15.91
CA HIS A 211 -2.02 24.07 16.96
C HIS A 211 -3.48 23.95 16.47
N GLY A 212 -4.41 23.65 17.37
CA GLY A 212 -5.82 23.45 17.03
C GLY A 212 -6.51 24.65 16.34
N HIS A 213 -5.93 25.86 16.42
CA HIS A 213 -6.44 27.05 15.73
C HIS A 213 -5.80 27.30 14.35
N ASP A 214 -4.66 26.68 14.03
CA ASP A 214 -3.99 26.83 12.74
C ASP A 214 -4.44 25.74 11.75
N ILE A 215 -4.64 24.52 12.24
CA ILE A 215 -5.02 23.35 11.44
C ILE A 215 -6.28 23.59 10.58
N PRO A 216 -7.40 24.13 11.11
CA PRO A 216 -8.60 24.33 10.29
C PRO A 216 -8.37 25.30 9.13
N GLY A 217 -7.59 26.37 9.37
CA GLY A 217 -7.29 27.36 8.34
C GLY A 217 -6.51 26.78 7.16
N VAL A 218 -5.53 25.90 7.45
CA VAL A 218 -4.80 25.18 6.39
C VAL A 218 -5.71 24.18 5.69
N ALA A 219 -6.49 23.39 6.42
CA ALA A 219 -7.40 22.40 5.84
C ALA A 219 -8.45 23.04 4.90
N GLU A 220 -8.96 24.22 5.25
CA GLU A 220 -9.85 25.01 4.39
C GLU A 220 -9.14 25.54 3.14
N ALA A 221 -7.88 25.97 3.26
CA ALA A 221 -7.09 26.46 2.14
C ALA A 221 -6.68 25.36 1.14
N LEU A 222 -6.70 24.07 1.54
CA LEU A 222 -6.33 22.96 0.66
C LEU A 222 -7.21 22.88 -0.60
N PRO A 223 -6.61 22.63 -1.78
CA PRO A 223 -7.35 22.26 -2.98
C PRO A 223 -8.23 21.03 -2.76
N ARG A 224 -9.34 20.92 -3.49
CA ARG A 224 -10.30 19.80 -3.37
C ARG A 224 -9.62 18.42 -3.52
N ALA A 225 -8.64 18.32 -4.41
CA ALA A 225 -7.88 17.09 -4.63
C ALA A 225 -7.09 16.64 -3.39
N LEU A 226 -6.56 17.57 -2.59
CA LEU A 226 -5.82 17.26 -1.37
C LEU A 226 -6.73 17.02 -0.16
N ARG A 227 -7.91 17.65 -0.10
CA ARG A 227 -8.87 17.40 0.99
C ARG A 227 -9.27 15.94 1.09
N GLY A 228 -9.42 15.25 -0.05
CA GLY A 228 -9.69 13.81 -0.09
C GLY A 228 -8.52 12.92 0.35
N ARG A 229 -7.29 13.47 0.38
CA ARG A 229 -6.06 12.79 0.81
C ARG A 229 -5.67 13.14 2.25
N LEU A 230 -6.39 14.04 2.92
CA LEU A 230 -6.14 14.38 4.32
C LEU A 230 -6.49 13.17 5.21
N ALA A 231 -5.45 12.50 5.67
CA ALA A 231 -5.55 11.32 6.54
C ALA A 231 -5.91 11.70 7.98
N GLY A 232 -5.54 12.90 8.41
CA GLY A 232 -5.90 13.43 9.71
C GLY A 232 -4.90 14.45 10.22
N THR A 233 -4.98 14.73 11.51
CA THR A 233 -4.25 15.82 12.14
C THR A 233 -3.67 15.41 13.50
N PHE A 234 -2.66 16.15 13.96
CA PHE A 234 -2.10 15.97 15.31
C PHE A 234 -1.61 17.30 15.88
N THR A 235 -1.49 17.39 17.20
CA THR A 235 -0.96 18.59 17.86
C THR A 235 0.56 18.61 17.76
N ALA A 236 1.12 19.71 17.25
CA ALA A 236 2.56 19.93 17.17
C ALA A 236 2.91 21.41 17.01
N GLU A 237 4.15 21.76 17.30
CA GLU A 237 4.69 23.10 17.07
C GLU A 237 5.92 23.02 16.14
N PRO A 238 5.96 23.76 15.02
CA PRO A 238 7.05 23.66 14.03
C PRO A 238 8.44 23.99 14.60
N GLY A 239 8.49 24.87 15.60
CA GLY A 239 9.74 25.37 16.20
C GLY A 239 10.44 24.38 17.15
N THR A 240 9.73 23.38 17.67
CA THR A 240 10.27 22.41 18.64
C THR A 240 10.36 20.99 18.08
N LEU A 241 9.63 20.70 17.01
CA LEU A 241 9.55 19.35 16.46
C LEU A 241 10.71 19.07 15.48
N THR A 242 11.49 18.03 15.74
CA THR A 242 12.50 17.54 14.78
C THR A 242 11.82 16.70 13.68
N PRO A 243 12.43 16.52 12.50
CA PRO A 243 11.88 15.63 11.47
C PRO A 243 11.62 14.21 12.00
N ALA A 244 12.52 13.69 12.84
CA ALA A 244 12.33 12.40 13.51
C ALA A 244 11.14 12.38 14.48
N GLY A 245 10.89 13.50 15.19
CA GLY A 245 9.75 13.64 16.10
C GLY A 245 8.37 13.65 15.41
N VAL A 246 8.32 13.89 14.10
CA VAL A 246 7.09 13.86 13.29
C VAL A 246 6.62 12.43 13.01
N VAL A 247 7.55 11.47 12.96
CA VAL A 247 7.31 10.13 12.42
C VAL A 247 6.22 9.39 13.18
N GLU A 248 6.32 9.29 14.50
CA GLU A 248 5.36 8.49 15.26
C GLU A 248 3.95 9.10 15.35
N PRO A 249 3.79 10.42 15.59
CA PRO A 249 2.48 11.05 15.48
C PRO A 249 1.83 10.83 14.11
N ALA A 250 2.59 11.00 13.02
CA ALA A 250 2.09 10.79 11.67
C ALA A 250 1.72 9.33 11.40
N ARG A 251 2.55 8.37 11.80
CA ARG A 251 2.27 6.93 11.70
C ARG A 251 0.98 6.54 12.39
N ARG A 252 0.73 7.04 13.61
CA ARG A 252 -0.52 6.77 14.33
C ARG A 252 -1.75 7.30 13.59
N VAL A 253 -1.65 8.48 12.98
CA VAL A 253 -2.74 9.03 12.16
C VAL A 253 -2.95 8.18 10.90
N LEU A 254 -1.87 7.85 10.19
CA LEU A 254 -1.92 7.04 8.98
C LEU A 254 -2.48 5.64 9.21
N ALA A 255 -2.06 4.95 10.26
CA ALA A 255 -2.54 3.60 10.57
C ALA A 255 -4.06 3.55 10.77
N ARG A 256 -4.62 4.56 11.47
CA ARG A 256 -6.08 4.70 11.62
C ARG A 256 -6.74 4.97 10.28
N TRP A 257 -6.21 5.93 9.51
CA TRP A 257 -6.77 6.28 8.21
C TRP A 257 -6.79 5.10 7.22
N VAL A 258 -5.71 4.33 7.14
CA VAL A 258 -5.64 3.11 6.31
C VAL A 258 -6.72 2.12 6.75
N THR A 259 -6.83 1.86 8.06
CA THR A 259 -7.83 0.92 8.59
C THR A 259 -9.25 1.34 8.21
N GLU A 260 -9.62 2.59 8.49
CA GLU A 260 -10.94 3.14 8.14
C GLU A 260 -11.20 3.16 6.63
N ARG A 261 -10.16 3.38 5.83
CA ARG A 261 -10.25 3.36 4.37
C ARG A 261 -10.51 1.95 3.84
N LEU A 262 -9.80 0.94 4.33
CA LEU A 262 -10.02 -0.45 3.94
C LEU A 262 -11.39 -0.96 4.40
N GLU A 263 -11.81 -0.60 5.62
CA GLU A 263 -13.14 -0.93 6.14
C GLU A 263 -14.25 -0.34 5.28
N ARG A 264 -14.17 0.96 4.96
CA ARG A 264 -15.14 1.63 4.07
C ARG A 264 -15.15 1.00 2.67
N LEU A 265 -13.98 0.84 2.06
CA LEU A 265 -13.87 0.24 0.72
C LEU A 265 -14.48 -1.16 0.68
N THR A 266 -14.22 -1.96 1.71
CA THR A 266 -14.77 -3.32 1.79
C THR A 266 -16.27 -3.29 2.00
N ALA A 267 -16.78 -2.47 2.93
CA ALA A 267 -18.20 -2.32 3.18
C ALA A 267 -18.96 -1.85 1.93
N ASP A 268 -18.40 -0.90 1.17
CA ASP A 268 -18.99 -0.41 -0.08
C ASP A 268 -19.11 -1.53 -1.12
N VAL A 269 -18.03 -2.29 -1.35
CA VAL A 269 -18.02 -3.39 -2.35
C VAL A 269 -18.95 -4.54 -1.92
N LEU A 270 -18.97 -4.89 -0.63
CA LEU A 270 -19.88 -5.92 -0.11
C LEU A 270 -21.34 -5.45 -0.18
N GLY A 271 -21.61 -4.17 0.07
CA GLY A 271 -22.94 -3.56 -0.07
C GLY A 271 -23.45 -3.60 -1.52
N GLU A 272 -22.60 -3.23 -2.49
CA GLU A 272 -22.91 -3.34 -3.92
C GLU A 272 -23.21 -4.78 -4.34
N ALA A 273 -22.47 -5.75 -3.79
CA ALA A 273 -22.69 -7.16 -4.10
C ALA A 273 -24.00 -7.68 -3.50
N ALA A 274 -24.32 -7.29 -2.27
CA ALA A 274 -25.58 -7.62 -1.62
C ALA A 274 -26.80 -6.99 -2.34
N ALA A 275 -26.63 -5.81 -2.93
CA ALA A 275 -27.65 -5.16 -3.76
C ALA A 275 -27.79 -5.78 -5.17
N GLY A 276 -26.92 -6.72 -5.54
CA GLY A 276 -26.92 -7.34 -6.88
C GLY A 276 -26.53 -6.38 -8.00
N ASP A 277 -25.76 -5.33 -7.68
CA ASP A 277 -25.36 -4.30 -8.63
C ASP A 277 -24.04 -4.68 -9.36
N ARG A 278 -22.98 -3.90 -9.15
CA ARG A 278 -21.71 -4.02 -9.88
C ARG A 278 -20.63 -4.78 -9.10
N ALA A 279 -21.00 -5.62 -8.13
CA ALA A 279 -20.02 -6.37 -7.36
C ALA A 279 -20.41 -7.84 -7.12
N LEU A 280 -19.41 -8.66 -6.86
CA LEU A 280 -19.50 -10.10 -6.59
C LEU A 280 -18.72 -10.42 -5.32
N THR A 281 -19.11 -11.49 -4.63
CA THR A 281 -18.39 -12.05 -3.48
C THR A 281 -18.17 -13.54 -3.65
N GLY A 282 -17.14 -14.06 -2.97
CA GLY A 282 -16.79 -15.47 -2.99
C GLY A 282 -15.72 -15.81 -4.03
N LEU A 283 -15.00 -16.90 -3.76
CA LEU A 283 -13.82 -17.31 -4.50
C LEU A 283 -14.11 -17.56 -5.98
N ASP A 284 -15.03 -18.48 -6.28
CA ASP A 284 -15.30 -18.93 -7.65
C ASP A 284 -15.73 -17.79 -8.57
N ALA A 285 -16.65 -16.94 -8.11
CA ALA A 285 -17.18 -15.83 -8.88
C ALA A 285 -16.10 -14.76 -9.14
N CYS A 286 -15.29 -14.42 -8.13
CA CYS A 286 -14.24 -13.43 -8.27
C CYS A 286 -13.09 -13.92 -9.15
N VAL A 287 -12.69 -15.19 -9.02
CA VAL A 287 -11.65 -15.82 -9.84
C VAL A 287 -12.09 -15.88 -11.31
N ALA A 288 -13.34 -16.27 -11.57
CA ALA A 288 -13.90 -16.26 -12.92
C ALA A 288 -13.93 -14.84 -13.52
N ALA A 289 -14.36 -13.84 -12.73
CA ALA A 289 -14.38 -12.44 -13.17
C ALA A 289 -12.97 -11.88 -13.45
N ALA A 290 -11.96 -12.26 -12.64
CA ALA A 290 -10.57 -11.92 -12.86
C ALA A 290 -10.04 -12.51 -14.18
N GLY A 291 -10.23 -13.81 -14.41
CA GLY A 291 -9.83 -14.49 -15.65
C GLY A 291 -10.56 -13.96 -16.89
N ALA A 292 -11.80 -13.49 -16.73
CA ALA A 292 -12.58 -12.85 -17.78
C ALA A 292 -12.21 -11.37 -18.03
N LYS A 293 -11.25 -10.81 -17.26
CA LYS A 293 -10.87 -9.38 -17.29
C LYS A 293 -12.04 -8.43 -16.95
N ALA A 294 -13.04 -8.94 -16.25
CA ALA A 294 -14.26 -8.21 -15.93
C ALA A 294 -14.16 -7.41 -14.62
N ALA A 295 -13.23 -7.76 -13.73
CA ALA A 295 -13.01 -7.02 -12.49
C ALA A 295 -12.32 -5.67 -12.74
N ALA A 296 -12.91 -4.61 -12.20
CA ALA A 296 -12.33 -3.27 -12.11
C ALA A 296 -11.54 -3.10 -10.82
N LEU A 297 -12.03 -3.66 -9.72
CA LEU A 297 -11.37 -3.72 -8.42
C LEU A 297 -11.55 -5.12 -7.82
N LEU A 298 -10.48 -5.68 -7.29
CA LEU A 298 -10.45 -6.94 -6.56
C LEU A 298 -10.02 -6.69 -5.11
N LEU A 299 -10.89 -7.05 -4.18
CA LEU A 299 -10.55 -7.18 -2.76
C LEU A 299 -10.17 -8.64 -2.51
N VAL A 300 -8.97 -8.87 -2.00
CA VAL A 300 -8.44 -10.21 -1.74
C VAL A 300 -7.99 -10.31 -0.29
N SER A 301 -8.29 -11.45 0.32
CA SER A 301 -7.85 -11.77 1.68
C SER A 301 -6.32 -11.80 1.79
N ASP A 302 -5.81 -11.31 2.92
CA ASP A 302 -4.39 -11.32 3.28
C ASP A 302 -3.89 -12.70 3.73
N THR A 303 -4.78 -13.56 4.25
CA THR A 303 -4.40 -14.86 4.82
C THR A 303 -4.89 -16.08 4.05
N ASP A 304 -5.97 -15.97 3.27
CA ASP A 304 -6.55 -17.14 2.62
C ASP A 304 -5.65 -17.65 1.48
N ARG A 305 -5.73 -18.95 1.21
CA ARG A 305 -5.05 -19.60 0.07
C ARG A 305 -5.95 -20.71 -0.42
N ALA A 306 -6.05 -20.84 -1.74
CA ALA A 306 -6.85 -21.91 -2.34
C ALA A 306 -6.17 -22.44 -3.61
N PRO A 307 -6.10 -23.76 -3.80
CA PRO A 307 -5.62 -24.33 -5.04
C PRO A 307 -6.64 -24.06 -6.16
N GLY A 308 -6.14 -24.01 -7.39
CA GLY A 308 -6.96 -23.79 -8.56
C GLY A 308 -6.35 -24.35 -9.83
N THR A 309 -6.94 -23.96 -10.95
CA THR A 309 -6.43 -24.27 -12.27
C THR A 309 -6.48 -23.04 -13.17
N GLN A 310 -5.51 -22.96 -14.09
CA GLN A 310 -5.46 -21.94 -15.13
C GLN A 310 -5.46 -22.61 -16.51
N CYS A 311 -6.34 -22.18 -17.40
CA CYS A 311 -6.40 -22.68 -18.77
C CYS A 311 -5.13 -22.30 -19.55
N ARG A 312 -4.54 -23.27 -20.27
CA ARG A 312 -3.38 -23.03 -21.13
C ARG A 312 -3.71 -22.32 -22.44
N GLY A 313 -4.97 -22.37 -22.88
CA GLY A 313 -5.44 -21.72 -24.10
C GLY A 313 -5.93 -20.30 -23.86
N CYS A 314 -7.01 -20.14 -23.10
CA CYS A 314 -7.67 -18.83 -22.93
C CYS A 314 -7.30 -18.09 -21.63
N GLY A 315 -6.47 -18.67 -20.76
CA GLY A 315 -6.05 -18.05 -19.50
C GLY A 315 -7.13 -17.98 -18.41
N ALA A 316 -8.31 -18.59 -18.61
CA ALA A 316 -9.37 -18.65 -17.60
C ALA A 316 -8.85 -19.27 -16.30
N LEU A 317 -9.32 -18.71 -15.19
CA LEU A 317 -9.00 -19.17 -13.84
C LEU A 317 -10.23 -19.87 -13.25
N GLU A 318 -10.00 -21.00 -12.59
CA GLU A 318 -11.05 -21.79 -11.95
C GLU A 318 -10.54 -22.27 -10.59
N ALA A 319 -11.32 -22.03 -9.53
CA ALA A 319 -11.00 -22.57 -8.21
C ALA A 319 -11.17 -24.10 -8.20
N GLY A 320 -10.34 -24.78 -7.41
CA GLY A 320 -10.27 -26.24 -7.41
C GLY A 320 -9.62 -26.84 -8.66
N GLY A 321 -9.85 -28.13 -8.90
CA GLY A 321 -9.17 -28.88 -9.96
C GLY A 321 -10.11 -29.30 -11.09
N ARG A 322 -10.03 -28.64 -12.25
CA ARG A 322 -10.61 -29.14 -13.52
C ARG A 322 -9.50 -29.47 -14.50
N ILE A 323 -9.56 -30.60 -15.18
CA ILE A 323 -8.56 -30.99 -16.20
C ILE A 323 -8.77 -30.21 -17.51
N ALA A 324 -10.02 -29.91 -17.85
CA ALA A 324 -10.41 -29.17 -19.05
C ALA A 324 -11.15 -27.88 -18.68
N CYS A 325 -10.83 -26.81 -19.38
CA CYS A 325 -11.38 -25.48 -19.13
C CYS A 325 -12.87 -25.42 -19.47
N SER A 326 -13.70 -24.91 -18.56
CA SER A 326 -15.14 -24.73 -18.80
C SER A 326 -15.47 -23.75 -19.93
N ARG A 327 -14.54 -22.88 -20.32
CA ARG A 327 -14.74 -21.83 -21.32
C ARG A 327 -14.38 -22.25 -22.74
N CYS A 328 -13.28 -22.96 -22.94
CA CYS A 328 -12.79 -23.33 -24.28
C CYS A 328 -12.44 -24.80 -24.46
N GLY A 329 -12.59 -25.64 -23.43
CA GLY A 329 -12.30 -27.08 -23.48
C GLY A 329 -10.81 -27.46 -23.43
N GLU A 330 -9.90 -26.49 -23.55
CA GLU A 330 -8.45 -26.74 -23.50
C GLU A 330 -7.97 -27.24 -22.13
N LYS A 331 -6.81 -27.91 -22.14
CA LYS A 331 -6.18 -28.39 -20.90
C LYS A 331 -5.85 -27.24 -19.96
N THR A 332 -6.07 -27.46 -18.68
CA THR A 332 -5.64 -26.54 -17.63
C THR A 332 -4.30 -26.98 -17.04
N ARG A 333 -3.67 -26.07 -16.30
CA ARG A 333 -2.55 -26.38 -15.40
C ARG A 333 -2.99 -26.12 -13.96
N PRO A 334 -2.61 -26.97 -13.00
CA PRO A 334 -2.83 -26.69 -11.59
C PRO A 334 -2.00 -25.49 -11.15
N VAL A 335 -2.57 -24.67 -10.27
CA VAL A 335 -1.89 -23.57 -9.59
C VAL A 335 -2.07 -23.74 -8.08
N PRO A 336 -1.00 -23.59 -7.27
CA PRO A 336 -1.11 -23.76 -5.82
C PRO A 336 -1.96 -22.69 -5.13
N ASP A 337 -1.98 -21.48 -5.70
CA ASP A 337 -2.71 -20.34 -5.15
C ASP A 337 -3.43 -19.56 -6.26
N ILE A 338 -4.74 -19.78 -6.36
CA ILE A 338 -5.58 -19.12 -7.35
C ILE A 338 -5.85 -17.65 -7.01
N LEU A 339 -5.66 -17.23 -5.76
CA LEU A 339 -5.85 -15.83 -5.36
C LEU A 339 -4.74 -14.95 -5.95
N ASP A 340 -3.49 -15.41 -5.90
CA ASP A 340 -2.35 -14.72 -6.53
C ASP A 340 -2.48 -14.68 -8.06
N GLU A 341 -2.99 -15.76 -8.68
CA GLU A 341 -3.29 -15.75 -10.11
C GLU A 341 -4.39 -14.73 -10.46
N ALA A 342 -5.41 -14.58 -9.61
CA ALA A 342 -6.45 -13.57 -9.79
C ALA A 342 -5.90 -12.14 -9.63
N VAL A 343 -5.04 -11.90 -8.63
CA VAL A 343 -4.33 -10.61 -8.45
C VAL A 343 -3.53 -10.24 -9.70
N ALA A 344 -2.74 -11.19 -10.24
CA ALA A 344 -1.98 -10.97 -11.46
C ALA A 344 -2.88 -10.71 -12.67
N ALA A 345 -3.97 -11.48 -12.83
CA ALA A 345 -4.91 -11.32 -13.94
C ALA A 345 -5.63 -9.97 -13.93
N VAL A 346 -6.12 -9.53 -12.76
CA VAL A 346 -6.79 -8.22 -12.61
C VAL A 346 -5.81 -7.09 -12.89
N THR A 347 -4.60 -7.16 -12.33
CA THR A 347 -3.59 -6.11 -12.54
C THR A 347 -3.15 -6.04 -14.01
N ALA A 348 -2.92 -7.18 -14.66
CA ALA A 348 -2.57 -7.24 -16.08
C ALA A 348 -3.69 -6.72 -17.00
N ALA A 349 -4.95 -6.76 -16.55
CA ALA A 349 -6.09 -6.16 -17.25
C ALA A 349 -6.25 -4.66 -16.96
N GLY A 350 -5.34 -4.04 -16.19
CA GLY A 350 -5.46 -2.65 -15.74
C GLY A 350 -6.57 -2.46 -14.72
N GLY A 351 -6.87 -3.50 -13.93
CA GLY A 351 -7.76 -3.42 -12.79
C GLY A 351 -6.99 -3.14 -11.52
N GLU A 352 -7.72 -2.85 -10.45
CA GLU A 352 -7.17 -2.47 -9.16
C GLU A 352 -7.25 -3.64 -8.18
N VAL A 353 -6.29 -3.71 -7.26
CA VAL A 353 -6.23 -4.77 -6.25
C VAL A 353 -5.96 -4.12 -4.90
N ALA A 354 -6.78 -4.47 -3.91
CA ALA A 354 -6.55 -4.14 -2.51
C ALA A 354 -6.51 -5.43 -1.69
N VAL A 355 -5.49 -5.57 -0.85
CA VAL A 355 -5.36 -6.71 0.05
C VAL A 355 -5.94 -6.31 1.40
N VAL A 356 -7.03 -6.97 1.77
CA VAL A 356 -7.79 -6.63 2.97
C VAL A 356 -7.67 -7.72 4.01
N PRO A 357 -7.70 -7.37 5.32
CA PRO A 357 -7.77 -8.38 6.36
C PRO A 357 -8.95 -9.31 6.15
N ALA A 358 -8.73 -10.63 6.21
CA ALA A 358 -9.77 -11.64 5.95
C ALA A 358 -11.08 -11.39 6.73
N ARG A 359 -10.98 -10.90 7.97
CA ARG A 359 -12.12 -10.55 8.83
C ARG A 359 -13.09 -9.51 8.21
N LEU A 360 -12.61 -8.65 7.31
CA LEU A 360 -13.43 -7.62 6.67
C LEU A 360 -14.30 -8.17 5.53
N LEU A 361 -13.94 -9.33 4.96
CA LEU A 361 -14.66 -9.92 3.82
C LEU A 361 -15.87 -10.77 4.23
N GLY A 362 -16.26 -10.77 5.51
CA GLY A 362 -17.47 -11.46 5.97
C GLY A 362 -17.45 -12.97 5.76
N GLY A 363 -16.27 -13.59 5.78
CA GLY A 363 -16.07 -15.03 5.56
C GLY A 363 -15.82 -15.43 4.09
N ALA A 364 -15.85 -14.49 3.15
CA ALA A 364 -15.39 -14.73 1.79
C ALA A 364 -13.87 -14.53 1.67
N ALA A 365 -13.22 -15.28 0.78
CA ALA A 365 -11.80 -15.08 0.47
C ALA A 365 -11.55 -13.88 -0.46
N MET A 366 -12.58 -13.45 -1.21
CA MET A 366 -12.50 -12.40 -2.22
C MET A 366 -13.84 -11.68 -2.42
N ALA A 367 -13.76 -10.42 -2.84
CA ALA A 367 -14.86 -9.66 -3.41
C ALA A 367 -14.35 -8.87 -4.62
N ALA A 368 -15.20 -8.58 -5.60
CA ALA A 368 -14.78 -7.85 -6.79
C ALA A 368 -15.86 -6.88 -7.26
N ARG A 369 -15.46 -5.65 -7.59
CA ARG A 369 -16.29 -4.70 -8.34
C ARG A 369 -16.00 -4.86 -9.83
N LEU A 370 -17.04 -4.95 -10.65
CA LEU A 370 -16.98 -5.21 -12.08
C LEU A 370 -16.90 -3.93 -12.91
N ARG A 371 -16.26 -4.02 -14.08
CA ARG A 371 -16.15 -2.93 -15.09
C ARG A 371 -17.49 -2.55 -15.71
N ALA A 372 -18.40 -3.51 -15.80
CA ALA A 372 -19.78 -3.37 -16.25
C ALA A 372 -20.70 -4.09 -15.26
N PRO A 373 -22.01 -3.79 -15.22
CA PRO A 373 -22.96 -4.54 -14.42
C PRO A 373 -22.84 -6.04 -14.67
N ALA A 374 -22.95 -6.84 -13.60
CA ALA A 374 -23.01 -8.29 -13.76
C ALA A 374 -24.21 -8.62 -14.69
N PRO A 375 -24.08 -9.56 -15.64
CA PRO A 375 -25.26 -10.06 -16.33
C PRO A 375 -26.24 -10.55 -15.25
N GLN A 376 -27.45 -9.99 -15.22
CA GLN A 376 -28.49 -10.46 -14.31
C GLN A 376 -28.76 -11.92 -14.65
N ILE A 377 -28.24 -12.83 -13.84
CA ILE A 377 -28.65 -14.22 -13.90
C ILE A 377 -30.05 -14.23 -13.32
N VAL A 378 -31.05 -14.08 -14.19
CA VAL A 378 -32.44 -14.38 -13.86
C VAL A 378 -32.44 -15.83 -13.39
N ARG A 379 -32.65 -16.03 -12.09
CA ARG A 379 -32.71 -17.35 -11.47
C ARG A 379 -33.89 -18.15 -11.98
#